data_AF-A0A1I0WXN7-F1
#
_entry.id   AF-A0A1I0WXN7-F1
#
_cell.length_a   1.000
_cell.length_b   1.000
_cell.length_c   1.000
_cell.angle_alpha   90.00
_cell.angle_beta   90.00
_cell.angle_gamma   90.00
#
_symmetry.space_group_name_H-M   'P 1'
#
loop_
_entity.id
_entity.type
_entity.pdbx_description
1 polymer ?
#
loop_
_entity_poly.entity_id
_entity_poly.type
_entity_poly.pdbx_seq_one_letter_code
_entity_poly.pdbx_strand_id
1 'polypeptide(L)'
;MTLSSYNHLLWSTFNAPAGYIGIPFMLALAIAEWGVYLVPTSLVALWISGSRTTRRLSLKAIVTTAAAVLASKVIALLWSALVPDAWNNYLYQAKSAHCVSPNVTIAVILATGLTLWTAKAIKIKWVGVLLVILSLAVSWAKIFLGLHYPLDIFGAGLVSLAIMLAMNSRYGKLVSHETIRFLNGRLQNLTLLSEISHLLYLRPPFPRIGNSGPRITLYTCLTHSPRGLSYFAKLLKLSVRTVLHYQQTQRWLAYWNTTPMHARLAQATPRLLQKIYRPYQSLRLRSQDRLNILVSHYDFIFRQGLGPLILHATQAPLLLGSFSGKSGTTYELRLSAIERLDREGELTLDLCNDQKLLFSVAFTFYGSELVPCVGIGCLQGPRGSDSQERVRSATRDMFGLRPKSLMLRLVREIGRVYGCKKLILVGNQNRVMFHQIRTGKVLADYDDFWQEIGAIRRPDGEYQLACDAIAAPDLQEIPSHKRSEARKRIELTERAIQAALTGFSSTFNAA
;
A
#
# COMPACT_ATOMS: atom_id res chain seq x y z
N MET A 1 8.48 62.70 12.49
CA MET A 1 7.50 61.60 12.32
C MET A 1 8.13 60.32 12.83
N THR A 2 7.46 59.55 13.68
CA THR A 2 7.97 58.24 14.12
C THR A 2 7.81 57.21 13.00
N LEU A 3 8.59 56.12 13.02
CA LEU A 3 8.51 55.03 12.02
C LEU A 3 7.08 54.45 11.95
N SER A 4 6.39 54.39 13.08
CA SER A 4 4.98 53.98 13.17
C SER A 4 4.04 54.96 12.44
N SER A 5 4.19 56.26 12.68
CA SER A 5 3.36 57.28 12.01
C SER A 5 3.52 57.25 10.48
N TYR A 6 4.73 56.98 9.97
CA TYR A 6 4.99 56.85 8.54
C TYR A 6 4.37 55.57 7.94
N ASN A 7 4.49 54.44 8.64
CA ASN A 7 3.92 53.16 8.23
C ASN A 7 2.38 53.22 8.16
N HIS A 8 1.75 53.90 9.10
CA HIS A 8 0.31 54.12 9.10
C HIS A 8 -0.13 55.03 7.95
N LEU A 9 0.62 56.10 7.66
CA LEU A 9 0.34 56.98 6.52
C LEU A 9 0.34 56.17 5.21
N LEU A 10 1.39 55.38 4.97
CA LEU A 10 1.48 54.52 3.79
C LEU A 10 0.32 53.52 3.72
N TRP A 11 -0.02 52.88 4.84
CA TRP A 11 -1.15 51.97 4.90
C TRP A 11 -2.46 52.68 4.53
N SER A 12 -2.72 53.87 5.08
CA SER A 12 -3.94 54.63 4.78
C SER A 12 -4.06 55.07 3.32
N THR A 13 -2.93 55.22 2.60
CA THR A 13 -2.93 55.57 1.18
C THR A 13 -3.24 54.37 0.27
N PHE A 14 -2.80 53.17 0.65
CA PHE A 14 -2.93 51.97 -0.19
C PHE A 14 -4.07 51.04 0.22
N ASN A 15 -4.62 51.20 1.42
CA ASN A 15 -5.71 50.38 1.92
C ASN A 15 -7.04 50.73 1.25
N ALA A 16 -7.88 49.72 1.02
CA ALA A 16 -9.23 49.94 0.51
C ALA A 16 -10.09 50.72 1.52
N PRO A 17 -11.01 51.60 1.04
CA PRO A 17 -11.95 52.28 1.91
C PRO A 17 -12.81 51.29 2.71
N ALA A 18 -13.16 51.64 3.95
CA ALA A 18 -14.02 50.81 4.78
C ALA A 18 -15.36 50.52 4.09
N GLY A 19 -15.75 49.25 4.01
CA GLY A 19 -16.99 48.81 3.35
C GLY A 19 -16.89 48.61 1.83
N TYR A 20 -15.71 48.76 1.22
CA TYR A 20 -15.52 48.52 -0.20
C TYR A 20 -15.61 47.03 -0.56
N ILE A 21 -16.68 46.62 -1.23
CA ILE A 21 -16.88 45.28 -1.79
C ILE A 21 -17.09 45.40 -3.29
N GLY A 22 -16.06 45.05 -4.07
CA GLY A 22 -16.08 45.11 -5.53
C GLY A 22 -15.16 44.07 -6.17
N ILE A 23 -15.16 43.99 -7.50
CA ILE A 23 -14.31 43.04 -8.26
C ILE A 23 -12.83 43.17 -7.87
N PRO A 24 -12.23 44.38 -7.75
CA PRO A 24 -10.84 44.51 -7.32
C PRO A 24 -10.58 43.97 -5.91
N PHE A 25 -11.56 44.09 -4.99
CA PHE A 25 -11.46 43.54 -3.64
C PHE A 25 -11.49 42.01 -3.65
N MET A 26 -12.41 41.41 -4.39
CA MET A 26 -12.49 39.94 -4.52
C MET A 26 -11.23 39.36 -5.18
N LEU A 27 -10.68 40.06 -6.17
CA LEU A 27 -9.44 39.67 -6.83
C LEU A 27 -8.22 39.80 -5.89
N ALA A 28 -8.13 40.88 -5.11
CA ALA A 28 -7.10 41.03 -4.09
C ALA A 28 -7.21 39.93 -3.02
N LEU A 29 -8.42 39.62 -2.56
CA LEU A 29 -8.68 38.54 -1.60
C LEU A 29 -8.21 37.19 -2.15
N ALA A 30 -8.58 36.86 -3.39
CA ALA A 30 -8.17 35.63 -4.05
C ALA A 30 -6.63 35.53 -4.16
N ILE A 31 -5.96 36.62 -4.57
CA ILE A 31 -4.49 36.67 -4.68
C ILE A 31 -3.84 36.47 -3.31
N ALA A 32 -4.32 37.17 -2.27
CA ALA A 32 -3.75 37.14 -0.93
C ALA A 32 -3.89 35.76 -0.25
N GLU A 33 -5.01 35.06 -0.47
CA GLU A 33 -5.31 33.76 0.15
C GLU A 33 -4.73 32.58 -0.64
N TRP A 34 -4.87 32.59 -1.97
CA TRP A 34 -4.54 31.43 -2.80
C TRP A 34 -3.16 31.50 -3.43
N GLY A 35 -2.55 32.69 -3.55
CA GLY A 35 -1.26 32.89 -4.24
C GLY A 35 -0.13 32.03 -3.68
N VAL A 36 -0.12 31.74 -2.39
CA VAL A 36 0.93 30.93 -1.74
C VAL A 36 0.98 29.49 -2.26
N TYR A 37 -0.16 28.92 -2.68
CA TYR A 37 -0.24 27.54 -3.16
C TYR A 37 0.40 27.36 -4.55
N LEU A 38 0.72 28.44 -5.26
CA LEU A 38 1.48 28.38 -6.51
C LEU A 38 2.95 27.97 -6.28
N VAL A 39 3.47 28.13 -5.07
CA VAL A 39 4.84 27.71 -4.70
C VAL A 39 5.01 26.19 -4.68
N PRO A 40 4.25 25.41 -3.86
CA PRO A 40 4.39 23.96 -3.87
C PRO A 40 4.00 23.34 -5.22
N THR A 41 3.00 23.88 -5.91
CA THR A 41 2.59 23.36 -7.22
C THR A 41 3.67 23.59 -8.29
N SER A 42 4.31 24.75 -8.33
CA SER A 42 5.43 25.02 -9.25
C SER A 42 6.66 24.16 -8.93
N LEU A 43 7.00 23.95 -7.66
CA LEU A 43 8.11 23.08 -7.25
C LEU A 43 7.86 21.61 -7.62
N VAL A 44 6.64 21.11 -7.44
CA VAL A 44 6.24 19.75 -7.85
C VAL A 44 6.25 19.63 -9.38
N ALA A 45 5.74 20.61 -10.11
CA ALA A 45 5.77 20.63 -11.57
C ALA A 45 7.22 20.62 -12.10
N LEU A 46 8.11 21.43 -11.52
CA LEU A 46 9.54 21.44 -11.84
C LEU A 46 10.24 20.14 -11.45
N TRP A 47 9.84 19.51 -10.35
CA TRP A 47 10.38 18.23 -9.90
C TRP A 47 10.05 17.09 -10.88
N ILE A 48 8.79 17.06 -11.34
CA ILE A 48 8.27 16.06 -12.27
C ILE A 48 8.86 16.24 -13.68
N SER A 49 8.79 17.46 -14.21
CA SER A 49 9.20 17.77 -15.59
C SER A 49 10.70 17.99 -15.75
N GLY A 50 11.42 18.16 -14.63
CA GLY A 50 12.80 18.63 -14.62
C GLY A 50 13.87 17.53 -14.68
N SER A 51 15.00 17.87 -15.27
CA SER A 51 16.22 17.05 -15.26
C SER A 51 16.87 17.00 -13.87
N ARG A 52 17.94 16.21 -13.69
CA ARG A 52 18.68 16.12 -12.41
C ARG A 52 19.12 17.48 -11.87
N THR A 53 19.46 18.42 -12.76
CA THR A 53 19.86 19.79 -12.37
C THR A 53 18.66 20.59 -11.85
N THR A 54 17.50 20.49 -12.52
CA THR A 54 16.23 21.10 -12.07
C THR A 54 15.82 20.57 -10.70
N ARG A 55 15.86 19.25 -10.49
CA ARG A 55 15.51 18.62 -9.20
C ARG A 55 16.39 19.12 -8.05
N ARG A 56 17.72 19.20 -8.27
CA ARG A 56 18.64 19.77 -7.27
C ARG A 56 18.33 21.23 -6.95
N LEU A 57 17.96 22.01 -7.96
CA LEU A 57 17.59 23.40 -7.77
C LEU A 57 16.26 23.55 -7.02
N SER A 58 15.26 22.72 -7.30
CA SER A 58 14.01 22.68 -6.53
C SER A 58 14.25 22.33 -5.06
N LEU A 59 15.13 21.37 -4.76
CA LEU A 59 15.52 21.08 -3.36
C LEU A 59 16.23 22.26 -2.72
N LYS A 60 17.12 22.95 -3.44
CA LYS A 60 17.76 24.18 -2.96
C LYS A 60 16.71 25.25 -2.65
N ALA A 61 15.70 25.42 -3.49
CA ALA A 61 14.60 26.35 -3.25
C ALA A 61 13.81 25.96 -1.99
N ILE A 62 13.48 24.68 -1.79
CA ILE A 62 12.81 24.19 -0.57
C ILE A 62 13.62 24.52 0.69
N VAL A 63 14.93 24.23 0.69
CA VAL A 63 15.82 24.51 1.83
C VAL A 63 15.90 26.02 2.09
N THR A 64 16.03 26.83 1.04
CA THR A 64 16.12 28.30 1.15
C THR A 64 14.82 28.89 1.69
N THR A 65 13.66 28.39 1.22
CA THR A 65 12.35 28.80 1.70
C THR A 65 12.14 28.38 3.16
N ALA A 66 12.52 27.17 3.56
CA ALA A 66 12.46 26.74 4.95
C ALA A 66 13.31 27.64 5.87
N ALA A 67 14.53 27.99 5.44
CA ALA A 67 15.39 28.91 6.17
C ALA A 67 14.78 30.32 6.28
N ALA A 68 14.14 30.83 5.22
CA ALA A 68 13.47 32.14 5.23
C ALA A 68 12.27 32.16 6.17
N VAL A 69 11.48 31.08 6.23
CA VAL A 69 10.37 30.93 7.17
C VAL A 69 10.87 30.88 8.61
N LEU A 70 11.92 30.10 8.88
CA LEU A 70 12.52 30.02 10.21
C LEU A 70 13.04 31.38 10.67
N ALA A 71 13.79 32.09 9.82
CA ALA A 71 14.29 33.43 10.11
C ALA A 71 13.14 34.41 10.40
N SER A 72 12.08 34.38 9.57
CA SER A 72 10.90 35.24 9.76
C SER A 72 10.21 34.99 11.11
N LYS A 73 10.10 33.72 11.53
CA LYS A 73 9.52 33.35 12.83
C LYS A 73 10.43 33.74 14.00
N VAL A 74 11.74 33.53 13.89
CA VAL A 74 12.71 33.91 14.94
C VAL A 74 12.71 35.41 15.16
N ILE A 75 12.70 36.21 14.08
CA ILE A 75 12.61 37.67 14.18
C ILE A 75 11.34 38.09 14.90
N ALA A 76 10.20 37.48 14.58
CA ALA A 76 8.94 37.78 15.26
C ALA A 76 8.99 37.44 16.77
N LEU A 77 9.56 36.27 17.14
CA LEU A 77 9.71 35.85 18.54
C LEU A 77 10.67 36.76 19.33
N LEU A 78 11.82 37.12 18.73
CA LEU A 78 12.77 38.04 19.35
C LEU A 78 12.16 39.43 19.54
N TRP A 79 11.40 39.92 18.57
CA TRP A 79 10.71 41.20 18.68
C TRP A 79 9.70 41.20 19.83
N SER A 80 8.88 40.14 19.95
CA SER A 80 7.94 40.00 21.07
C SER A 80 8.61 39.89 22.43
N ALA A 81 9.84 39.36 22.49
CA ALA A 81 10.59 39.24 23.74
C ALA A 81 11.30 40.56 24.14
N LEU A 82 11.67 41.38 23.16
CA LEU A 82 12.44 42.61 23.37
C LEU A 82 11.57 43.86 23.60
N VAL A 83 10.32 43.86 23.12
CA VAL A 83 9.40 45.00 23.24
C VAL A 83 8.30 44.70 24.26
N PRO A 84 8.27 45.37 25.43
CA PRO A 84 7.27 45.12 26.47
C PRO A 84 5.85 45.52 26.06
N ASP A 85 4.84 44.78 26.53
CA ASP A 85 3.41 45.02 26.25
C ASP A 85 2.92 46.44 26.59
N ALA A 86 3.58 47.13 27.53
CA ALA A 86 3.26 48.50 27.92
C ALA A 86 3.43 49.54 26.80
N TRP A 87 4.25 49.26 25.77
CA TRP A 87 4.40 50.13 24.59
C TRP A 87 3.30 49.90 23.54
N ASN A 88 2.47 48.86 23.68
CA ASN A 88 1.35 48.58 22.77
C ASN A 88 0.13 49.49 23.03
N ASN A 89 0.06 50.21 24.15
CA ASN A 89 -1.09 51.08 24.48
C ASN A 89 -1.04 52.47 23.82
N TYR A 90 0.12 52.89 23.28
CA TYR A 90 0.26 54.16 22.56
C TYR A 90 0.39 53.97 21.03
N LEU A 91 0.39 52.73 20.55
CA LEU A 91 0.48 52.37 19.15
C LEU A 91 -0.82 51.65 18.75
N TYR A 92 -1.55 52.26 17.81
CA TYR A 92 -2.85 51.83 17.30
C TYR A 92 -2.99 50.30 17.16
N GLN A 93 -4.03 49.73 17.76
CA GLN A 93 -4.28 48.30 17.84
C GLN A 93 -4.90 47.77 16.53
N ALA A 94 -4.08 47.63 15.49
CA ALA A 94 -4.42 46.77 14.35
C ALA A 94 -4.04 45.31 14.66
N LYS A 95 -4.74 44.36 14.04
CA LYS A 95 -4.74 42.91 14.30
C LYS A 95 -3.39 42.18 14.04
N SER A 96 -2.28 42.90 13.96
CA SER A 96 -0.91 42.40 14.05
C SER A 96 -0.07 43.40 14.85
N ALA A 97 0.05 43.18 16.16
CA ALA A 97 0.56 44.13 17.16
C ALA A 97 2.07 44.48 17.07
N HIS A 98 2.75 44.25 15.95
CA HIS A 98 4.21 44.46 15.88
C HIS A 98 4.61 45.11 14.56
N CYS A 99 5.28 46.26 14.65
CA CYS A 99 5.78 47.07 13.52
C CYS A 99 6.83 46.34 12.64
N VAL A 100 7.29 45.15 13.06
CA VAL A 100 8.39 44.41 12.41
C VAL A 100 8.17 42.90 12.55
N SER A 101 7.04 42.39 12.05
CA SER A 101 6.82 40.94 11.97
C SER A 101 6.84 40.46 10.51
N PRO A 102 7.96 39.90 10.02
CA PRO A 102 8.07 39.48 8.63
C PRO A 102 6.97 38.49 8.23
N ASN A 103 6.20 38.83 7.19
CA ASN A 103 5.13 37.99 6.70
C ASN A 103 5.66 36.69 6.07
N VAL A 104 5.30 35.55 6.69
CA VAL A 104 5.71 34.22 6.26
C VAL A 104 5.25 33.89 4.83
N THR A 105 4.06 34.34 4.41
CA THR A 105 3.56 34.08 3.05
C THR A 105 4.47 34.71 2.00
N ILE A 106 4.87 35.96 2.21
CA ILE A 106 5.76 36.69 1.30
C ILE A 106 7.14 36.05 1.34
N ALA A 107 7.62 35.65 2.53
CA ALA A 107 8.89 34.95 2.66
C ALA A 107 8.94 33.64 1.84
N VAL A 108 7.85 32.87 1.85
CA VAL A 108 7.73 31.63 1.08
C VAL A 108 7.78 31.87 -0.42
N ILE A 109 6.98 32.81 -0.93
CA ILE A 109 6.88 33.09 -2.37
C ILE A 109 8.17 33.72 -2.88
N LEU A 110 8.68 34.75 -2.20
CA LEU A 110 9.84 35.51 -2.65
C LEU A 110 11.15 34.72 -2.54
N ALA A 111 11.40 34.01 -1.43
CA ALA A 111 12.61 33.19 -1.29
C ALA A 111 12.67 32.08 -2.36
N THR A 112 11.52 31.44 -2.65
CA THR A 112 11.43 30.46 -3.74
C THR A 112 11.69 31.11 -5.09
N GLY A 113 11.02 32.23 -5.39
CA GLY A 113 11.13 32.94 -6.65
C GLY A 113 12.56 33.42 -6.94
N LEU A 114 13.20 34.08 -5.97
CA LEU A 114 14.59 34.54 -6.07
C LEU A 114 15.56 33.36 -6.27
N THR A 115 15.37 32.25 -5.54
CA THR A 115 16.23 31.07 -5.70
C THR A 115 16.12 30.46 -7.10
N LEU A 116 14.90 30.34 -7.63
CA LEU A 116 14.67 29.85 -9.00
C LEU A 116 15.13 30.84 -10.08
N TRP A 117 15.12 32.14 -9.80
CA TRP A 117 15.65 33.15 -10.72
C TRP A 117 17.17 33.01 -10.92
N THR A 118 17.90 32.47 -9.95
CA THR A 118 19.34 32.15 -10.11
C THR A 118 19.63 30.95 -11.02
N ALA A 119 18.60 30.29 -11.57
CA ALA A 119 18.76 29.15 -12.45
C ALA A 119 19.52 29.51 -13.74
N LYS A 120 20.41 28.61 -14.18
CA LYS A 120 21.03 28.69 -15.52
C LYS A 120 20.04 28.40 -16.64
N ALA A 121 19.02 27.57 -16.39
CA ALA A 121 18.03 27.20 -17.41
C ALA A 121 16.94 28.27 -17.55
N ILE A 122 16.77 28.80 -18.76
CA ILE A 122 15.81 29.87 -19.10
C ILE A 122 14.37 29.53 -18.66
N LYS A 123 13.91 28.30 -18.87
CA LYS A 123 12.55 27.87 -18.47
C LYS A 123 12.30 28.01 -16.96
N ILE A 124 13.29 27.64 -16.13
CA ILE A 124 13.17 27.73 -14.67
C ILE A 124 13.29 29.17 -14.20
N LYS A 125 14.15 29.95 -14.87
CA LYS A 125 14.34 31.37 -14.60
C LYS A 125 13.02 32.13 -14.71
N TRP A 126 12.23 31.86 -15.75
CA TRP A 126 10.91 32.44 -15.93
C TRP A 126 9.92 32.07 -14.83
N VAL A 127 9.94 30.81 -14.34
CA VAL A 127 9.13 30.42 -13.18
C VAL A 127 9.52 31.23 -11.93
N GLY A 128 10.81 31.44 -11.72
CA GLY A 128 11.29 32.31 -10.63
C GLY A 128 10.80 33.75 -10.76
N VAL A 129 10.89 34.33 -11.96
CA VAL A 129 10.40 35.69 -12.25
C VAL A 129 8.89 35.80 -12.01
N LEU A 130 8.10 34.83 -12.46
CA LEU A 130 6.65 34.80 -12.23
C LEU A 130 6.32 34.74 -10.73
N LEU A 131 7.07 33.96 -9.94
CA LEU A 131 6.89 33.92 -8.48
C LEU A 131 7.28 35.24 -7.81
N VAL A 132 8.30 35.95 -8.29
CA VAL A 132 8.65 37.29 -7.78
C VAL A 132 7.54 38.29 -8.08
N ILE A 133 6.99 38.29 -9.30
CA ILE A 133 5.84 39.13 -9.68
C ILE A 133 4.63 38.79 -8.81
N LEU A 134 4.36 37.50 -8.62
CA LEU A 134 3.30 37.03 -7.73
C LEU A 134 3.52 37.52 -6.29
N SER A 135 4.76 37.50 -5.79
CA SER A 135 5.08 38.01 -4.45
C SER A 135 4.75 39.50 -4.32
N LEU A 136 5.01 40.31 -5.35
CA LEU A 136 4.64 41.73 -5.36
C LEU A 136 3.13 41.92 -5.40
N ALA A 137 2.42 41.12 -6.21
CA ALA A 137 0.96 41.15 -6.26
C ALA A 137 0.32 40.75 -4.92
N VAL A 138 0.81 39.69 -4.27
CA VAL A 138 0.37 39.25 -2.93
C VAL A 138 0.70 40.31 -1.87
N SER A 139 1.85 40.97 -2.00
CA SER A 139 2.26 42.05 -1.10
C SER A 139 1.30 43.23 -1.19
N TRP A 140 1.01 43.70 -2.41
CA TRP A 140 0.04 44.77 -2.63
C TRP A 140 -1.35 44.37 -2.13
N ALA A 141 -1.83 43.16 -2.47
CA ALA A 141 -3.14 42.68 -2.06
C ALA A 141 -3.31 42.64 -0.53
N LYS A 142 -2.27 42.23 0.21
CA LYS A 142 -2.31 42.21 1.67
C LYS A 142 -2.33 43.61 2.31
N ILE A 143 -1.73 44.62 1.67
CA ILE A 143 -1.84 46.02 2.10
C ILE A 143 -3.23 46.56 1.75
N PHE A 144 -3.70 46.31 0.54
CA PHE A 144 -4.99 46.76 0.03
C PHE A 144 -6.18 46.22 0.84
N LEU A 145 -6.09 44.99 1.34
CA LEU A 145 -7.11 44.37 2.21
C LEU A 145 -6.98 44.78 3.68
N GLY A 146 -6.00 45.62 4.02
CA GLY A 146 -5.74 46.05 5.38
C GLY A 146 -5.21 44.95 6.32
N LEU A 147 -4.71 43.83 5.77
CA LEU A 147 -4.28 42.66 6.55
C LEU A 147 -2.89 42.85 7.18
N HIS A 148 -2.02 43.66 6.56
CA HIS A 148 -0.65 43.89 7.01
C HIS A 148 -0.19 45.31 6.68
N TYR A 149 0.79 45.80 7.45
CA TYR A 149 1.44 47.07 7.17
C TYR A 149 2.55 46.93 6.10
N PRO A 150 2.83 47.99 5.32
CA PRO A 150 3.91 48.00 4.33
C PRO A 150 5.29 47.60 4.89
N LEU A 151 5.64 48.00 6.11
CA LEU A 151 6.93 47.64 6.72
C LEU A 151 7.08 46.15 7.02
N ASP A 152 6.02 45.44 7.39
CA ASP A 152 6.07 43.98 7.64
C ASP A 152 6.40 43.20 6.37
N ILE A 153 5.84 43.67 5.25
CA ILE A 153 6.05 43.13 3.91
C ILE A 153 7.47 43.43 3.44
N PHE A 154 7.94 44.65 3.66
CA PHE A 154 9.30 45.03 3.34
C PHE A 154 10.32 44.22 4.15
N GLY A 155 10.07 44.00 5.44
CA GLY A 155 10.86 43.13 6.30
C GLY A 155 10.92 41.69 5.78
N ALA A 156 9.80 41.12 5.35
CA ALA A 156 9.76 39.81 4.70
C ALA A 156 10.59 39.77 3.40
N GLY A 157 10.56 40.85 2.63
CA GLY A 157 11.37 41.05 1.44
C GLY A 157 12.87 40.99 1.72
N LEU A 158 13.32 41.76 2.70
CA LEU A 158 14.73 41.81 3.14
C LEU A 158 15.21 40.46 3.67
N VAL A 159 14.42 39.79 4.51
CA VAL A 159 14.75 38.46 5.04
C VAL A 159 14.91 37.45 3.90
N SER A 160 13.99 37.45 2.95
CA SER A 160 14.05 36.53 1.79
C SER A 160 15.28 36.76 0.93
N LEU A 161 15.62 38.02 0.67
CA LEU A 161 16.80 38.39 -0.09
C LEU A 161 18.09 38.00 0.65
N ALA A 162 18.19 38.34 1.93
CA ALA A 162 19.35 38.02 2.77
C ALA A 162 19.57 36.50 2.87
N ILE A 163 18.52 35.72 3.09
CA ILE A 163 18.59 34.26 3.15
C ILE A 163 18.97 33.67 1.78
N MET A 164 18.41 34.18 0.68
CA MET A 164 18.80 33.74 -0.66
C MET A 164 20.29 34.01 -0.95
N LEU A 165 20.79 35.21 -0.61
CA LEU A 165 22.20 35.57 -0.75
C LEU A 165 23.10 34.69 0.15
N ALA A 166 22.70 34.48 1.41
CA ALA A 166 23.40 33.61 2.34
C ALA A 166 23.48 32.16 1.82
N MET A 167 22.38 31.62 1.28
CA MET A 167 22.33 30.30 0.65
C MET A 167 23.13 30.21 -0.66
N ASN A 168 23.50 31.34 -1.26
CA ASN A 168 24.35 31.39 -2.45
C ASN A 168 25.84 31.71 -2.15
N SER A 169 26.16 32.03 -0.89
CA SER A 169 27.54 32.19 -0.39
C SER A 169 28.32 30.86 -0.39
N ARG A 170 29.64 30.89 -0.15
CA ARG A 170 30.48 29.68 -0.05
C ARG A 170 29.96 28.71 1.03
N TYR A 171 29.62 29.24 2.21
CA TYR A 171 29.10 28.44 3.32
C TYR A 171 27.68 27.93 3.06
N GLY A 172 26.79 28.76 2.49
CA GLY A 172 25.44 28.33 2.11
C GLY A 172 25.42 27.24 1.05
N LYS A 173 26.37 27.28 0.10
CA LYS A 173 26.56 26.21 -0.88
C LYS A 173 26.99 24.90 -0.24
N LEU A 174 27.85 24.92 0.78
CA LEU A 174 28.24 23.71 1.52
C LEU A 174 27.05 23.11 2.28
N VAL A 175 26.35 23.93 3.07
CA VAL A 175 25.19 23.49 3.87
C VAL A 175 24.07 22.95 2.96
N SER A 176 23.75 23.68 1.88
CA SER A 176 22.74 23.22 0.93
C SER A 176 23.20 21.97 0.20
N HIS A 177 24.48 21.84 -0.15
CA HIS A 177 24.99 20.65 -0.83
C HIS A 177 24.92 19.40 0.07
N GLU A 178 25.30 19.49 1.35
CA GLU A 178 25.20 18.35 2.29
C GLU A 178 23.74 17.99 2.56
N THR A 179 22.87 18.99 2.79
CA THR A 179 21.43 18.76 3.01
C THR A 179 20.78 18.16 1.77
N ILE A 180 21.10 18.68 0.58
CA ILE A 180 20.63 18.12 -0.70
C ILE A 180 21.20 16.73 -0.92
N ARG A 181 22.47 16.45 -0.57
CA ARG A 181 23.06 15.11 -0.68
C ARG A 181 22.39 14.12 0.27
N PHE A 182 22.06 14.53 1.49
CA PHE A 182 21.31 13.71 2.45
C PHE A 182 19.89 13.43 1.95
N LEU A 183 19.15 14.47 1.55
CA LEU A 183 17.80 14.33 1.00
C LEU A 183 17.83 13.51 -0.30
N ASN A 184 18.78 13.78 -1.19
CA ASN A 184 18.95 13.06 -2.44
C ASN A 184 19.46 11.64 -2.20
N GLY A 185 20.22 11.35 -1.15
CA GLY A 185 20.64 10.00 -0.75
C GLY A 185 19.48 9.19 -0.20
N ARG A 186 18.59 9.83 0.58
CA ARG A 186 17.30 9.25 0.98
C ARG A 186 16.36 9.05 -0.22
N LEU A 187 16.38 9.96 -1.20
CA LEU A 187 15.61 9.88 -2.45
C LEU A 187 16.27 8.97 -3.52
N GLN A 188 17.56 8.69 -3.47
CA GLN A 188 18.29 7.77 -4.37
C GLN A 188 18.30 6.35 -3.83
N ASN A 189 18.27 6.18 -2.51
CA ASN A 189 17.75 4.98 -1.86
C ASN A 189 16.27 4.74 -2.21
N LEU A 190 15.61 5.64 -2.95
CA LEU A 190 14.40 5.36 -3.73
C LEU A 190 14.77 5.29 -5.22
N THR A 191 15.57 4.30 -5.64
CA THR A 191 15.83 3.95 -7.06
C THR A 191 14.58 3.72 -7.90
N LEU A 192 13.40 3.73 -7.26
CA LEU A 192 12.09 3.80 -7.89
C LEU A 192 11.70 5.18 -8.42
N LEU A 193 12.42 6.28 -8.13
CA LEU A 193 12.09 7.59 -8.70
C LEU A 193 12.42 7.71 -10.20
N SER A 194 13.31 6.87 -10.74
CA SER A 194 13.45 6.72 -12.20
C SER A 194 12.24 6.01 -12.80
N GLU A 195 11.75 4.93 -12.16
CA GLU A 195 10.52 4.25 -12.57
C GLU A 195 9.28 5.12 -12.35
N ILE A 196 9.23 5.94 -11.29
CA ILE A 196 8.17 6.91 -11.01
C ILE A 196 8.25 8.10 -11.97
N SER A 197 9.44 8.50 -12.43
CA SER A 197 9.54 9.51 -13.49
C SER A 197 9.01 8.99 -14.84
N HIS A 198 9.01 7.68 -15.08
CA HIS A 198 8.27 7.06 -16.19
C HIS A 198 6.74 7.02 -15.96
N LEU A 199 6.22 7.35 -14.77
CA LEU A 199 4.75 7.46 -14.52
C LEU A 199 4.13 8.69 -15.17
N LEU A 200 4.92 9.72 -15.46
CA LEU A 200 4.45 11.03 -15.95
C LEU A 200 4.89 11.33 -17.39
N TYR A 201 5.80 10.53 -17.95
CA TYR A 201 5.99 10.45 -19.39
C TYR A 201 5.02 9.41 -19.95
N LEU A 202 4.11 9.84 -20.83
CA LEU A 202 3.17 9.01 -21.62
C LEU A 202 3.89 8.06 -22.61
N ARG A 203 5.05 7.50 -22.27
CA ARG A 203 5.75 6.53 -23.08
C ARG A 203 6.52 5.55 -22.19
N PRO A 204 6.17 4.25 -22.18
CA PRO A 204 7.05 3.26 -21.58
C PRO A 204 8.38 3.28 -22.34
N PRO A 205 9.54 3.03 -21.69
CA PRO A 205 10.76 2.79 -22.42
C PRO A 205 10.54 1.60 -23.35
N PHE A 206 10.84 1.77 -24.64
CA PHE A 206 10.92 0.65 -25.57
C PHE A 206 11.82 -0.44 -24.98
N PRO A 207 11.44 -1.72 -25.07
CA PRO A 207 12.31 -2.79 -24.62
C PRO A 207 13.62 -2.71 -25.41
N ARG A 208 14.76 -2.57 -24.71
CA ARG A 208 16.05 -2.91 -25.30
C ARG A 208 15.99 -4.41 -25.59
N ILE A 209 15.97 -4.75 -26.87
CA ILE A 209 16.06 -6.13 -27.35
C ILE A 209 17.46 -6.63 -27.00
N GLY A 210 17.54 -7.36 -25.90
CA GLY A 210 18.65 -8.20 -25.51
C GLY A 210 18.04 -9.43 -24.85
N ASN A 211 18.34 -10.61 -25.39
CA ASN A 211 17.83 -11.92 -24.96
C ASN A 211 17.72 -12.07 -23.43
N SER A 212 16.50 -12.08 -22.85
CA SER A 212 16.17 -12.81 -21.59
C SER A 212 14.81 -12.40 -21.00
N GLY A 213 13.75 -13.18 -21.25
CA GLY A 213 12.52 -13.27 -20.42
C GLY A 213 11.67 -12.00 -20.17
N PRO A 214 10.42 -12.16 -19.70
CA PRO A 214 9.56 -11.01 -19.45
C PRO A 214 9.84 -10.43 -18.04
N ARG A 215 10.21 -9.15 -17.93
CA ARG A 215 10.62 -8.49 -16.66
C ARG A 215 9.41 -8.01 -15.85
N ILE A 216 9.41 -8.28 -14.53
CA ILE A 216 8.37 -7.84 -13.60
C ILE A 216 8.71 -6.46 -13.03
N THR A 217 7.75 -5.55 -13.09
CA THR A 217 7.86 -4.20 -12.51
C THR A 217 6.58 -3.88 -11.73
N LEU A 218 6.56 -2.73 -11.04
CA LEU A 218 5.31 -2.26 -10.41
C LEU A 218 4.16 -2.10 -11.41
N TYR A 219 4.46 -1.82 -12.68
CA TYR A 219 3.47 -1.64 -13.74
C TYR A 219 2.82 -2.93 -14.19
N THR A 220 3.45 -4.08 -13.93
CA THR A 220 2.87 -5.38 -14.27
C THR A 220 1.49 -5.53 -13.63
N CYS A 221 1.24 -4.95 -12.45
CA CYS A 221 -0.08 -4.98 -11.81
C CYS A 221 -1.15 -4.08 -12.45
N LEU A 222 -0.78 -3.23 -13.40
CA LEU A 222 -1.65 -2.25 -14.06
C LEU A 222 -1.90 -2.54 -15.54
N THR A 223 -1.30 -3.60 -16.10
CA THR A 223 -1.38 -3.96 -17.53
C THR A 223 -2.82 -4.10 -18.04
N HIS A 224 -3.72 -4.61 -17.19
CA HIS A 224 -5.13 -4.82 -17.53
C HIS A 224 -6.09 -3.74 -16.98
N SER A 225 -5.57 -2.64 -16.42
CA SER A 225 -6.44 -1.55 -15.93
C SER A 225 -6.78 -0.57 -17.05
N PRO A 226 -8.07 -0.23 -17.28
CA PRO A 226 -8.47 0.71 -18.32
C PRO A 226 -7.90 2.10 -18.04
N ARG A 227 -7.34 2.74 -19.06
CA ARG A 227 -6.70 4.07 -18.94
C ARG A 227 -7.78 5.13 -18.66
N GLY A 228 -7.60 5.92 -17.60
CA GLY A 228 -8.55 6.95 -17.16
C GLY A 228 -8.28 7.41 -15.71
N LEU A 229 -9.19 8.19 -15.12
CA LEU A 229 -9.05 8.68 -13.74
C LEU A 229 -8.89 7.54 -12.71
N SER A 230 -9.58 6.42 -12.90
CA SER A 230 -9.44 5.22 -12.06
C SER A 230 -8.04 4.59 -12.15
N TYR A 231 -7.41 4.60 -13.33
CA TYR A 231 -6.03 4.18 -13.50
C TYR A 231 -5.08 5.10 -12.71
N PHE A 232 -5.26 6.41 -12.83
CA PHE A 232 -4.45 7.39 -12.11
C PHE A 232 -4.60 7.25 -10.59
N ALA A 233 -5.81 7.05 -10.09
CA ALA A 233 -6.05 6.80 -8.67
C ALA A 233 -5.35 5.52 -8.18
N LYS A 234 -5.39 4.43 -8.96
CA LYS A 234 -4.64 3.19 -8.66
C LYS A 234 -3.14 3.42 -8.69
N LEU A 235 -2.66 4.19 -9.66
CA LEU A 235 -1.26 4.55 -9.83
C LEU A 235 -0.73 5.34 -8.64
N LEU A 236 -1.47 6.37 -8.23
CA LEU A 236 -1.16 7.19 -7.07
C LEU A 236 -1.14 6.33 -5.80
N LYS A 237 -2.17 5.51 -5.59
CA LYS A 237 -2.27 4.61 -4.44
C LYS A 237 -1.12 3.61 -4.39
N LEU A 238 -0.74 3.03 -5.53
CA LEU A 238 0.39 2.11 -5.64
C LEU A 238 1.70 2.82 -5.35
N SER A 239 1.89 4.03 -5.88
CA SER A 239 3.09 4.84 -5.69
C SER A 239 3.27 5.22 -4.22
N VAL A 240 2.21 5.69 -3.56
CA VAL A 240 2.23 6.01 -2.12
C VAL A 240 2.59 4.77 -1.30
N ARG A 241 1.95 3.63 -1.55
CA ARG A 241 2.23 2.37 -0.83
C ARG A 241 3.65 1.87 -1.05
N THR A 242 4.14 2.00 -2.27
CA THR A 242 5.51 1.67 -2.64
C THR A 242 6.53 2.50 -1.86
N VAL A 243 6.27 3.81 -1.70
CA VAL A 243 7.14 4.68 -0.89
C VAL A 243 7.07 4.30 0.60
N LEU A 244 5.87 4.05 1.12
CA LEU A 244 5.66 3.67 2.52
C LEU A 244 6.27 2.31 2.89
N HIS A 245 6.30 1.36 1.95
CA HIS A 245 6.82 0.00 2.16
C HIS A 245 7.99 -0.30 1.21
N TYR A 246 8.89 0.65 1.04
CA TYR A 246 9.94 0.60 0.03
C TYR A 246 10.83 -0.66 0.12
N GLN A 247 11.33 -0.97 1.31
CA GLN A 247 12.22 -2.12 1.51
C GLN A 247 11.51 -3.44 1.14
N GLN A 248 10.27 -3.62 1.58
CA GLN A 248 9.48 -4.81 1.26
C GLN A 248 9.19 -4.89 -0.23
N THR A 249 8.88 -3.75 -0.85
CA THR A 249 8.59 -3.67 -2.29
C THR A 249 9.79 -4.07 -3.14
N GLN A 250 10.97 -3.54 -2.83
CA GLN A 250 12.20 -3.89 -3.55
C GLN A 250 12.51 -5.38 -3.45
N ARG A 251 12.44 -5.93 -2.24
CA ARG A 251 12.69 -7.35 -2.00
C ARG A 251 11.68 -8.23 -2.74
N TRP A 252 10.41 -7.80 -2.78
CA TRP A 252 9.35 -8.51 -3.50
C TRP A 252 9.51 -8.47 -5.02
N LEU A 253 9.86 -7.32 -5.60
CA LEU A 253 10.12 -7.22 -7.04
C LEU A 253 11.39 -7.97 -7.45
N ALA A 254 12.45 -7.90 -6.64
CA ALA A 254 13.66 -8.68 -6.87
C ALA A 254 13.35 -10.18 -6.89
N TYR A 255 12.55 -10.66 -5.92
CA TYR A 255 12.10 -12.05 -5.85
C TYR A 255 11.42 -12.52 -7.14
N TRP A 256 10.45 -11.76 -7.65
CA TRP A 256 9.73 -12.11 -8.89
C TRP A 256 10.56 -12.03 -10.17
N ASN A 257 11.73 -11.42 -10.12
CA ASN A 257 12.67 -11.36 -11.24
C ASN A 257 13.84 -12.36 -11.09
N THR A 258 13.80 -13.28 -10.12
CA THR A 258 14.90 -14.24 -9.87
C THR A 258 15.04 -15.26 -10.99
N THR A 259 13.94 -15.84 -11.47
CA THR A 259 13.95 -16.82 -12.57
C THR A 259 12.82 -16.59 -13.56
N PRO A 260 12.90 -17.13 -14.80
CA PRO A 260 11.83 -17.02 -15.79
C PRO A 260 10.48 -17.56 -15.29
N MET A 261 10.47 -18.63 -14.48
CA MET A 261 9.24 -19.20 -13.94
C MET A 261 8.59 -18.26 -12.91
N HIS A 262 9.39 -17.59 -12.06
CA HIS A 262 8.88 -16.55 -11.16
C HIS A 262 8.18 -15.46 -11.96
N ALA A 263 8.84 -14.94 -12.99
CA ALA A 263 8.28 -13.88 -13.80
C ALA A 263 7.00 -14.30 -14.54
N ARG A 264 6.94 -15.51 -15.11
CA ARG A 264 5.71 -16.03 -15.73
C ARG A 264 4.55 -16.09 -14.74
N LEU A 265 4.79 -16.60 -13.53
CA LEU A 265 3.76 -16.69 -12.50
C LEU A 265 3.25 -15.31 -12.05
N ALA A 266 4.15 -14.34 -11.84
CA ALA A 266 3.79 -12.98 -11.49
C ALA A 266 3.03 -12.24 -12.60
N GLN A 267 3.31 -12.54 -13.87
CA GLN A 267 2.55 -12.03 -15.01
C GLN A 267 1.16 -12.64 -15.12
N ALA A 268 1.04 -13.95 -14.92
CA ALA A 268 -0.26 -14.62 -14.88
C ALA A 268 -1.12 -14.11 -13.71
N THR A 269 -0.49 -13.64 -12.62
CA THR A 269 -1.20 -13.18 -11.42
C THR A 269 -0.77 -11.79 -10.94
N PRO A 270 -1.13 -10.71 -11.67
CA PRO A 270 -0.65 -9.37 -11.32
C PRO A 270 -1.12 -8.86 -9.95
N ARG A 271 -2.19 -9.43 -9.39
CA ARG A 271 -2.69 -9.15 -8.03
C ARG A 271 -1.69 -9.53 -6.94
N LEU A 272 -0.83 -10.51 -7.20
CA LEU A 272 0.20 -11.00 -6.29
C LEU A 272 1.17 -9.88 -5.86
N LEU A 273 1.52 -9.00 -6.79
CA LEU A 273 2.42 -7.87 -6.56
C LEU A 273 1.87 -6.86 -5.55
N GLN A 274 0.55 -6.84 -5.34
CA GLN A 274 -0.10 -5.92 -4.41
C GLN A 274 -0.39 -6.53 -3.03
N LYS A 275 -0.17 -7.85 -2.84
CA LYS A 275 -0.55 -8.56 -1.60
C LYS A 275 0.21 -8.05 -0.38
N ILE A 276 1.47 -7.66 -0.55
CA ILE A 276 2.30 -7.08 0.53
C ILE A 276 1.71 -5.80 1.14
N TYR A 277 0.81 -5.09 0.44
CA TYR A 277 0.23 -3.82 0.89
C TYR A 277 -1.14 -3.95 1.55
N ARG A 278 -1.74 -5.14 1.60
CA ARG A 278 -3.07 -5.35 2.20
C ARG A 278 -3.06 -6.51 3.21
N PRO A 279 -3.97 -6.53 4.19
CA PRO A 279 -4.09 -7.66 5.09
C PRO A 279 -4.22 -8.99 4.32
N TYR A 280 -3.51 -10.01 4.78
CA TYR A 280 -3.36 -11.30 4.13
C TYR A 280 -3.12 -12.38 5.18
N GLN A 281 -3.76 -13.55 5.04
CA GLN A 281 -3.73 -14.73 5.91
C GLN A 281 -4.27 -14.49 7.34
N SER A 282 -3.76 -13.49 8.05
CA SER A 282 -4.12 -13.12 9.42
C SER A 282 -3.93 -11.61 9.62
N LEU A 283 -4.84 -10.96 10.35
CA LEU A 283 -4.75 -9.53 10.70
C LEU A 283 -3.56 -9.21 11.60
N ARG A 284 -2.95 -10.22 12.22
CA ARG A 284 -1.76 -10.07 13.05
C ARG A 284 -0.50 -9.77 12.24
N LEU A 285 -0.49 -10.12 10.95
CA LEU A 285 0.71 -10.07 10.14
C LEU A 285 1.02 -8.65 9.68
N ARG A 286 2.20 -8.16 10.06
CA ARG A 286 2.71 -6.87 9.56
C ARG A 286 3.18 -7.02 8.12
N SER A 287 3.57 -5.91 7.48
CA SER A 287 4.04 -5.94 6.07
C SER A 287 5.23 -6.86 5.87
N GLN A 288 6.16 -6.88 6.82
CA GLN A 288 7.33 -7.77 6.76
C GLN A 288 6.94 -9.25 6.91
N ASP A 289 6.05 -9.55 7.86
CA ASP A 289 5.59 -10.93 8.10
C ASP A 289 4.83 -11.49 6.88
N ARG A 290 3.99 -10.66 6.25
CA ARG A 290 3.30 -10.99 4.99
C ARG A 290 4.28 -11.29 3.86
N LEU A 291 5.31 -10.44 3.68
CA LEU A 291 6.35 -10.70 2.68
C LEU A 291 7.08 -12.02 2.95
N ASN A 292 7.45 -12.28 4.20
CA ASN A 292 8.17 -13.51 4.57
C ASN A 292 7.32 -14.76 4.28
N ILE A 293 6.03 -14.75 4.61
CA ILE A 293 5.12 -15.87 4.31
C ILE A 293 4.98 -16.06 2.79
N LEU A 294 4.80 -14.98 2.03
CA LEU A 294 4.65 -15.07 0.59
C LEU A 294 5.94 -15.60 -0.08
N VAL A 295 7.11 -15.11 0.29
CA VAL A 295 8.40 -15.62 -0.23
C VAL A 295 8.57 -17.09 0.15
N SER A 296 8.35 -17.44 1.42
CA SER A 296 8.44 -18.82 1.92
C SER A 296 7.50 -19.77 1.17
N HIS A 297 6.29 -19.30 0.83
CA HIS A 297 5.33 -20.06 0.04
C HIS A 297 5.86 -20.39 -1.35
N TYR A 298 6.28 -19.38 -2.11
CA TYR A 298 6.75 -19.64 -3.47
C TYR A 298 8.08 -20.38 -3.51
N ASP A 299 8.96 -20.17 -2.52
CA ASP A 299 10.17 -20.98 -2.37
C ASP A 299 9.82 -22.44 -2.13
N PHE A 300 8.78 -22.72 -1.33
CA PHE A 300 8.27 -24.07 -1.16
C PHE A 300 7.72 -24.64 -2.48
N ILE A 301 6.86 -23.90 -3.18
CA ILE A 301 6.29 -24.30 -4.48
C ILE A 301 7.39 -24.65 -5.49
N PHE A 302 8.41 -23.80 -5.63
CA PHE A 302 9.48 -24.01 -6.60
C PHE A 302 10.41 -25.16 -6.20
N ARG A 303 10.75 -25.29 -4.91
CA ARG A 303 11.57 -26.42 -4.41
C ARG A 303 10.89 -27.77 -4.62
N GLN A 304 9.56 -27.81 -4.50
CA GLN A 304 8.76 -29.03 -4.70
C GLN A 304 8.41 -29.29 -6.18
N GLY A 305 8.91 -28.48 -7.13
CA GLY A 305 8.61 -28.63 -8.56
C GLY A 305 7.17 -28.26 -8.95
N LEU A 306 6.40 -27.62 -8.07
CA LEU A 306 4.98 -27.32 -8.26
C LEU A 306 4.72 -26.07 -9.12
N GLY A 307 5.76 -25.40 -9.60
CA GLY A 307 5.64 -24.15 -10.40
C GLY A 307 4.65 -24.26 -11.58
N PRO A 308 4.77 -25.27 -12.46
CA PRO A 308 3.82 -25.46 -13.57
C PRO A 308 2.38 -25.75 -13.12
N LEU A 309 2.21 -26.55 -12.06
CA LEU A 309 0.90 -26.84 -11.47
C LEU A 309 0.21 -25.55 -11.03
N ILE A 310 0.92 -24.72 -10.27
CA ILE A 310 0.38 -23.46 -9.77
C ILE A 310 0.10 -22.52 -10.94
N LEU A 311 0.99 -22.42 -11.93
CA LEU A 311 0.77 -21.58 -13.10
C LEU A 311 -0.54 -21.95 -13.84
N HIS A 312 -0.81 -23.24 -14.06
CA HIS A 312 -2.08 -23.68 -14.65
C HIS A 312 -3.28 -23.36 -13.75
N ALA A 313 -3.17 -23.60 -12.44
CA ALA A 313 -4.23 -23.30 -11.47
C ALA A 313 -4.54 -21.79 -11.35
N THR A 314 -3.66 -20.90 -11.84
CA THR A 314 -3.95 -19.45 -11.94
C THR A 314 -4.80 -19.06 -13.14
N GLN A 315 -4.85 -19.91 -14.18
CA GLN A 315 -5.58 -19.65 -15.41
C GLN A 315 -7.02 -20.19 -15.34
N ALA A 316 -7.18 -21.40 -14.79
CA ALA A 316 -8.47 -22.03 -14.58
C ALA A 316 -8.41 -23.03 -13.40
N PRO A 317 -9.54 -23.33 -12.74
CA PRO A 317 -9.58 -24.38 -11.72
C PRO A 317 -9.16 -25.73 -12.29
N LEU A 318 -8.18 -26.36 -11.67
CA LEU A 318 -7.63 -27.65 -12.06
C LEU A 318 -8.34 -28.80 -11.33
N LEU A 319 -8.93 -29.75 -12.06
CA LEU A 319 -9.46 -30.97 -11.46
C LEU A 319 -8.31 -31.84 -10.95
N LEU A 320 -8.19 -31.99 -9.63
CA LEU A 320 -7.23 -32.91 -9.02
C LEU A 320 -7.74 -34.36 -9.11
N GLY A 321 -9.04 -34.55 -8.96
CA GLY A 321 -9.68 -35.85 -9.07
C GLY A 321 -11.12 -35.83 -8.58
N SER A 322 -11.73 -37.00 -8.57
CA SER A 322 -13.11 -37.17 -8.13
C SER A 322 -13.31 -38.45 -7.34
N PHE A 323 -14.39 -38.51 -6.57
CA PHE A 323 -14.82 -39.68 -5.82
C PHE A 323 -16.34 -39.78 -5.79
N SER A 324 -16.87 -40.99 -5.62
CA SER A 324 -18.32 -41.23 -5.60
C SER A 324 -18.85 -41.40 -4.18
N GLY A 325 -19.98 -40.75 -3.90
CA GLY A 325 -20.78 -40.96 -2.69
C GLY A 325 -21.62 -42.23 -2.71
N LYS A 326 -22.44 -42.42 -1.68
CA LYS A 326 -23.31 -43.59 -1.48
C LYS A 326 -24.33 -43.77 -2.61
N SER A 327 -24.88 -42.68 -3.14
CA SER A 327 -25.85 -42.69 -4.25
C SER A 327 -25.21 -42.87 -5.63
N GLY A 328 -23.88 -42.97 -5.72
CA GLY A 328 -23.15 -42.89 -6.98
C GLY A 328 -22.89 -41.46 -7.46
N THR A 329 -23.35 -40.44 -6.72
CA THR A 329 -23.09 -39.04 -7.05
C THR A 329 -21.60 -38.73 -6.99
N THR A 330 -21.10 -38.04 -8.02
CA THR A 330 -19.69 -37.67 -8.15
C THR A 330 -19.38 -36.35 -7.44
N TYR A 331 -18.32 -36.36 -6.64
CA TYR A 331 -17.73 -35.19 -6.03
C TYR A 331 -16.38 -34.92 -6.65
N GLU A 332 -16.12 -33.67 -7.01
CA GLU A 332 -14.90 -33.23 -7.66
C GLU A 332 -14.07 -32.36 -6.73
N LEU A 333 -12.76 -32.57 -6.76
CA LEU A 333 -11.76 -31.76 -6.05
C LEU A 333 -11.04 -30.89 -7.06
N ARG A 334 -11.15 -29.57 -6.90
CA ARG A 334 -10.57 -28.59 -7.82
C ARG A 334 -9.58 -27.67 -7.10
N LEU A 335 -8.44 -27.41 -7.73
CA LEU A 335 -7.39 -26.51 -7.22
C LEU A 335 -7.39 -25.21 -8.04
N SER A 336 -7.44 -24.08 -7.35
CA SER A 336 -7.21 -22.76 -7.93
C SER A 336 -6.08 -22.04 -7.20
N ALA A 337 -5.41 -21.12 -7.87
CA ALA A 337 -4.36 -20.29 -7.30
C ALA A 337 -4.64 -18.79 -7.50
N ILE A 338 -4.51 -18.00 -6.42
CA ILE A 338 -4.56 -16.53 -6.43
C ILE A 338 -5.84 -15.98 -7.11
N GLU A 339 -6.96 -16.62 -6.85
CA GLU A 339 -8.26 -16.29 -7.46
C GLU A 339 -9.27 -15.87 -6.39
N ARG A 340 -10.16 -16.79 -5.98
CA ARG A 340 -11.10 -16.61 -4.87
C ARG A 340 -10.37 -16.84 -3.56
N LEU A 341 -10.72 -16.03 -2.54
CA LEU A 341 -10.10 -16.07 -1.21
C LEU A 341 -8.60 -15.72 -1.22
N ASP A 342 -8.14 -14.94 -2.20
CA ASP A 342 -6.74 -14.51 -2.36
C ASP A 342 -6.20 -13.60 -1.23
N ARG A 343 -7.02 -13.29 -0.22
CA ARG A 343 -6.62 -12.62 1.02
C ARG A 343 -6.42 -13.58 2.18
N GLU A 344 -6.88 -14.82 2.05
CA GLU A 344 -6.90 -15.84 3.09
C GLU A 344 -5.98 -17.03 2.74
N GLY A 345 -5.57 -17.17 1.48
CA GLY A 345 -4.53 -18.11 1.07
C GLY A 345 -3.90 -17.78 -0.30
N GLU A 346 -2.86 -18.52 -0.69
CA GLU A 346 -2.36 -18.53 -2.08
C GLU A 346 -3.09 -19.56 -2.94
N LEU A 347 -3.46 -20.70 -2.34
CA LEU A 347 -4.14 -21.81 -3.00
C LEU A 347 -5.52 -22.01 -2.39
N THR A 348 -6.45 -22.46 -3.22
CA THR A 348 -7.80 -22.82 -2.79
C THR A 348 -8.13 -24.22 -3.29
N LEU A 349 -8.52 -25.10 -2.38
CA LEU A 349 -9.08 -26.41 -2.70
C LEU A 349 -10.61 -26.31 -2.58
N ASP A 350 -11.30 -26.61 -3.67
CA ASP A 350 -12.75 -26.60 -3.77
C ASP A 350 -13.30 -28.02 -3.91
N LEU A 351 -14.37 -28.29 -3.17
CA LEU A 351 -15.19 -29.49 -3.31
C LEU A 351 -16.49 -29.11 -4.00
N CYS A 352 -16.75 -29.75 -5.13
CA CYS A 352 -17.92 -29.50 -5.95
C CYS A 352 -18.76 -30.77 -6.12
N ASN A 353 -20.05 -30.59 -6.30
CA ASN A 353 -21.00 -31.62 -6.70
C ASN A 353 -21.89 -31.01 -7.78
N ASP A 354 -22.02 -31.67 -8.94
CA ASP A 354 -22.83 -31.20 -10.06
C ASP A 354 -22.52 -29.72 -10.43
N GLN A 355 -21.22 -29.42 -10.57
CA GLN A 355 -20.67 -28.07 -10.80
C GLN A 355 -20.98 -27.01 -9.72
N LYS A 356 -21.75 -27.35 -8.67
CA LYS A 356 -22.04 -26.47 -7.54
C LYS A 356 -20.98 -26.64 -6.46
N LEU A 357 -20.45 -25.51 -6.00
CA LEU A 357 -19.51 -25.46 -4.88
C LEU A 357 -20.19 -25.93 -3.59
N LEU A 358 -19.56 -26.85 -2.86
CA LEU A 358 -19.94 -27.26 -1.51
C LEU A 358 -19.06 -26.61 -0.46
N PHE A 359 -17.74 -26.70 -0.58
CA PHE A 359 -16.81 -26.08 0.37
C PHE A 359 -15.53 -25.63 -0.33
N SER A 360 -14.94 -24.54 0.18
CA SER A 360 -13.61 -24.06 -0.20
C SER A 360 -12.70 -24.00 1.03
N VAL A 361 -11.45 -24.42 0.87
CA VAL A 361 -10.38 -24.17 1.85
C VAL A 361 -9.28 -23.36 1.21
N ALA A 362 -9.00 -22.17 1.76
CA ALA A 362 -7.87 -21.34 1.35
C ALA A 362 -6.66 -21.65 2.24
N PHE A 363 -5.54 -22.01 1.61
CA PHE A 363 -4.34 -22.44 2.29
C PHE A 363 -3.05 -21.92 1.65
N THR A 364 -1.99 -21.92 2.45
CA THR A 364 -0.68 -21.40 2.09
C THR A 364 0.41 -22.24 2.75
N PHE A 365 1.32 -22.83 1.98
CA PHE A 365 2.56 -23.39 2.53
C PHE A 365 3.49 -22.28 3.00
N TYR A 366 4.09 -22.38 4.18
CA TYR A 366 5.18 -21.50 4.63
C TYR A 366 5.94 -22.13 5.80
N GLY A 367 6.96 -21.46 6.30
CA GLY A 367 7.77 -21.92 7.44
C GLY A 367 9.25 -21.97 7.09
N SER A 368 10.06 -22.46 8.03
CA SER A 368 11.47 -22.74 7.76
C SER A 368 11.60 -24.01 6.93
N GLU A 369 12.74 -24.20 6.26
CA GLU A 369 13.01 -25.43 5.51
C GLU A 369 12.96 -26.68 6.39
N LEU A 370 13.41 -26.55 7.65
CA LEU A 370 13.41 -27.63 8.63
C LEU A 370 12.00 -27.95 9.16
N VAL A 371 11.10 -26.96 9.21
CA VAL A 371 9.76 -27.10 9.78
C VAL A 371 8.74 -26.40 8.89
N PRO A 372 8.45 -26.93 7.68
CA PRO A 372 7.39 -26.40 6.84
C PRO A 372 6.03 -26.65 7.50
N CYS A 373 5.08 -25.77 7.23
CA CYS A 373 3.73 -25.84 7.73
C CYS A 373 2.71 -25.35 6.69
N VAL A 374 1.45 -25.67 6.92
CA VAL A 374 0.33 -25.20 6.09
C VAL A 374 -0.53 -24.24 6.90
N GLY A 375 -0.64 -23.00 6.44
CA GLY A 375 -1.64 -22.07 6.97
C GLY A 375 -3.00 -22.31 6.36
N ILE A 376 -4.04 -22.37 7.18
CA ILE A 376 -5.44 -22.36 6.75
C ILE A 376 -6.03 -21.00 7.13
N GLY A 377 -6.28 -20.16 6.15
CA GLY A 377 -6.86 -18.82 6.39
C GLY A 377 -8.36 -18.77 6.18
N CYS A 378 -8.96 -19.77 5.54
CA CYS A 378 -10.40 -19.83 5.36
C CYS A 378 -10.87 -21.26 5.12
N LEU A 379 -12.03 -21.57 5.71
CA LEU A 379 -12.86 -22.71 5.37
C LEU A 379 -14.30 -22.19 5.27
N GLN A 380 -14.88 -22.19 4.06
CA GLN A 380 -16.21 -21.65 3.84
C GLN A 380 -17.10 -22.65 3.11
N GLY A 381 -18.36 -22.74 3.56
CA GLY A 381 -19.40 -23.52 2.91
C GLY A 381 -20.09 -22.78 1.77
N PRO A 382 -21.17 -23.37 1.23
CA PRO A 382 -21.88 -22.79 0.11
C PRO A 382 -22.73 -21.60 0.56
N ARG A 383 -22.99 -20.66 -0.36
CA ARG A 383 -23.91 -19.53 -0.15
C ARG A 383 -25.23 -19.79 -0.86
N GLY A 384 -26.30 -19.15 -0.38
CA GLY A 384 -27.65 -19.26 -0.95
C GLY A 384 -28.65 -19.91 0.00
N SER A 385 -29.93 -19.82 -0.33
CA SER A 385 -31.05 -20.36 0.46
C SER A 385 -31.00 -21.89 0.58
N ASP A 386 -30.48 -22.58 -0.43
CA ASP A 386 -30.35 -24.05 -0.48
C ASP A 386 -29.05 -24.59 0.16
N SER A 387 -28.23 -23.72 0.75
CA SER A 387 -26.89 -24.08 1.23
C SER A 387 -26.89 -25.16 2.32
N GLN A 388 -27.78 -25.03 3.32
CA GLN A 388 -27.87 -26.00 4.41
C GLN A 388 -28.30 -27.38 3.91
N GLU A 389 -29.28 -27.44 3.00
CA GLU A 389 -29.79 -28.70 2.47
C GLU A 389 -28.74 -29.40 1.61
N ARG A 390 -27.99 -28.66 0.78
CA ARG A 390 -26.87 -29.22 0.02
C ARG A 390 -25.81 -29.86 0.93
N VAL A 391 -25.46 -29.18 2.02
CA VAL A 391 -24.48 -29.71 2.99
C VAL A 391 -25.01 -30.95 3.71
N ARG A 392 -26.30 -30.96 4.11
CA ARG A 392 -26.95 -32.13 4.73
C ARG A 392 -27.00 -33.32 3.79
N SER A 393 -27.42 -33.10 2.56
CA SER A 393 -27.48 -34.13 1.52
C SER A 393 -26.10 -34.73 1.26
N ALA A 394 -25.08 -33.90 1.05
CA ALA A 394 -23.70 -34.35 0.87
C ALA A 394 -23.17 -35.13 2.09
N THR A 395 -23.48 -34.67 3.31
CA THR A 395 -23.06 -35.37 4.54
C THR A 395 -23.68 -36.77 4.63
N ARG A 396 -24.97 -36.91 4.31
CA ARG A 396 -25.66 -38.21 4.27
C ARG A 396 -25.07 -39.12 3.20
N ASP A 397 -24.74 -38.55 2.06
CA ASP A 397 -24.19 -39.28 0.92
C ASP A 397 -22.72 -39.71 1.14
N MET A 398 -21.97 -38.99 1.98
CA MET A 398 -20.61 -39.34 2.40
C MET A 398 -20.56 -40.21 3.67
N PHE A 399 -21.56 -41.06 3.91
CA PHE A 399 -21.61 -41.95 5.09
C PHE A 399 -21.49 -41.20 6.43
N GLY A 400 -22.11 -40.02 6.51
CA GLY A 400 -22.07 -39.15 7.68
C GLY A 400 -20.78 -38.33 7.85
N LEU A 401 -19.84 -38.42 6.91
CA LEU A 401 -18.64 -37.56 6.90
C LEU A 401 -19.04 -36.12 6.57
N ARG A 402 -18.75 -35.20 7.48
CA ARG A 402 -19.00 -33.76 7.25
C ARG A 402 -18.04 -33.25 6.17
N PRO A 403 -18.52 -32.66 5.05
CA PRO A 403 -17.66 -32.17 3.99
C PRO A 403 -16.59 -31.17 4.46
N LYS A 404 -16.92 -30.30 5.43
CA LYS A 404 -15.95 -29.37 6.06
C LYS A 404 -14.74 -30.09 6.67
N SER A 405 -14.95 -31.27 7.26
CA SER A 405 -13.91 -32.07 7.92
C SER A 405 -13.06 -32.81 6.91
N LEU A 406 -13.69 -33.32 5.85
CA LEU A 406 -12.98 -33.90 4.71
C LEU A 406 -12.02 -32.88 4.09
N MET A 407 -12.48 -31.66 3.82
CA MET A 407 -11.65 -30.64 3.17
C MET A 407 -10.39 -30.30 3.94
N LEU A 408 -10.50 -30.11 5.26
CA LEU A 408 -9.32 -29.88 6.08
C LEU A 408 -8.40 -31.10 6.12
N ARG A 409 -8.98 -32.32 6.16
CA ARG A 409 -8.22 -33.56 6.12
C ARG A 409 -7.42 -33.70 4.82
N LEU A 410 -8.01 -33.36 3.68
CA LEU A 410 -7.32 -33.37 2.38
C LEU A 410 -6.12 -32.43 2.38
N VAL A 411 -6.28 -31.18 2.84
CA VAL A 411 -5.16 -30.23 2.90
C VAL A 411 -4.07 -30.68 3.88
N ARG A 412 -4.45 -31.28 5.02
CA ARG A 412 -3.51 -31.90 5.96
C ARG A 412 -2.69 -33.02 5.30
N GLU A 413 -3.35 -33.92 4.56
CA GLU A 413 -2.65 -35.03 3.87
C GLU A 413 -1.74 -34.53 2.76
N ILE A 414 -2.16 -33.54 1.96
CA ILE A 414 -1.29 -32.86 1.00
C ILE A 414 -0.07 -32.30 1.74
N GLY A 415 -0.28 -31.51 2.80
CA GLY A 415 0.79 -30.97 3.62
C GLY A 415 1.76 -32.03 4.15
N ARG A 416 1.24 -33.15 4.66
CA ARG A 416 2.02 -34.26 5.18
C ARG A 416 2.91 -34.89 4.12
N VAL A 417 2.38 -35.16 2.92
CA VAL A 417 3.17 -35.74 1.81
C VAL A 417 4.30 -34.82 1.40
N TYR A 418 4.10 -33.50 1.43
CA TYR A 418 5.16 -32.51 1.18
C TYR A 418 5.95 -32.11 2.44
N GLY A 419 5.93 -32.94 3.48
CA GLY A 419 6.82 -32.82 4.65
C GLY A 419 6.41 -31.78 5.70
N CYS A 420 5.25 -31.13 5.57
CA CYS A 420 4.76 -30.19 6.57
C CYS A 420 4.54 -30.89 7.91
N LYS A 421 4.91 -30.23 9.01
CA LYS A 421 4.82 -30.79 10.37
C LYS A 421 3.57 -30.36 11.12
N LYS A 422 2.98 -29.24 10.73
CA LYS A 422 1.79 -28.68 11.38
C LYS A 422 0.93 -27.87 10.42
N LEU A 423 -0.35 -27.79 10.76
CA LEU A 423 -1.28 -26.80 10.25
C LEU A 423 -1.36 -25.65 11.26
N ILE A 424 -1.38 -24.42 10.74
CA ILE A 424 -1.70 -23.21 11.50
C ILE A 424 -3.05 -22.69 11.02
N LEU A 425 -4.06 -22.70 11.87
CA LEU A 425 -5.44 -22.40 11.51
C LEU A 425 -5.81 -21.01 12.05
N VAL A 426 -6.34 -20.14 11.18
CA VAL A 426 -6.67 -18.78 11.61
C VAL A 426 -7.84 -18.77 12.60
N GLY A 427 -7.66 -18.10 13.73
CA GLY A 427 -8.72 -17.88 14.72
C GLY A 427 -9.66 -16.75 14.31
N ASN A 428 -10.89 -16.77 14.83
CA ASN A 428 -11.97 -15.84 14.51
C ASN A 428 -11.53 -14.36 14.60
N GLN A 429 -10.82 -14.00 15.67
CA GLN A 429 -10.37 -12.64 15.95
C GLN A 429 -9.34 -12.12 14.94
N ASN A 430 -8.62 -13.01 14.28
CA ASN A 430 -7.50 -12.68 13.40
C ASN A 430 -7.87 -12.75 11.91
N ARG A 431 -9.13 -13.04 11.56
CA ARG A 431 -9.54 -13.19 10.16
C ARG A 431 -9.43 -11.89 9.38
N VAL A 432 -8.90 -11.95 8.15
CA VAL A 432 -8.76 -10.77 7.28
C VAL A 432 -10.11 -10.10 6.98
N MET A 433 -11.21 -10.86 6.96
CA MET A 433 -12.57 -10.35 6.75
C MET A 433 -13.35 -10.08 8.06
N PHE A 434 -12.67 -9.87 9.19
CA PHE A 434 -13.28 -9.67 10.52
C PHE A 434 -14.40 -8.62 10.56
N HIS A 435 -14.26 -7.50 9.84
CA HIS A 435 -15.30 -6.47 9.80
C HIS A 435 -16.62 -6.95 9.14
N GLN A 436 -16.55 -7.90 8.19
CA GLN A 436 -17.73 -8.50 7.58
C GLN A 436 -18.42 -9.52 8.51
N ILE A 437 -17.67 -10.10 9.46
CA ILE A 437 -18.21 -10.95 10.53
C ILE A 437 -18.98 -10.08 11.53
N ARG A 438 -18.39 -8.95 11.96
CA ARG A 438 -19.04 -8.01 12.91
C ARG A 438 -20.33 -7.39 12.38
N THR A 439 -20.49 -7.32 11.06
CA THR A 439 -21.70 -6.82 10.39
C THR A 439 -22.71 -7.94 10.05
N GLY A 440 -22.50 -9.17 10.53
CA GLY A 440 -23.40 -10.31 10.34
C GLY A 440 -23.38 -10.92 8.93
N LYS A 441 -22.48 -10.50 8.05
CA LYS A 441 -22.40 -10.96 6.65
C LYS A 441 -21.61 -12.26 6.48
N VAL A 442 -20.88 -12.69 7.52
CA VAL A 442 -20.10 -13.93 7.57
C VAL A 442 -20.43 -14.65 8.87
N LEU A 443 -21.00 -15.85 8.77
CA LEU A 443 -21.62 -16.59 9.89
C LEU A 443 -20.83 -17.81 10.36
N ALA A 444 -19.74 -18.19 9.68
CA ALA A 444 -19.00 -19.40 10.03
C ALA A 444 -18.12 -19.15 11.27
N ASP A 445 -18.34 -19.90 12.35
CA ASP A 445 -17.44 -19.99 13.50
C ASP A 445 -16.31 -20.99 13.20
N TYR A 446 -15.05 -20.54 13.27
CA TYR A 446 -13.90 -21.41 13.06
C TYR A 446 -13.36 -21.96 14.37
N ASP A 447 -13.41 -21.19 15.45
CA ASP A 447 -12.78 -21.54 16.72
C ASP A 447 -13.41 -22.83 17.27
N ASP A 448 -14.74 -22.92 17.26
CA ASP A 448 -15.48 -24.13 17.66
C ASP A 448 -15.09 -25.34 16.81
N PHE A 449 -14.96 -25.15 15.50
CA PHE A 449 -14.59 -26.24 14.60
C PHE A 449 -13.13 -26.66 14.76
N TRP A 450 -12.21 -25.72 15.00
CA TRP A 450 -10.81 -26.01 15.28
C TRP A 450 -10.66 -26.81 16.57
N GLN A 451 -11.45 -26.49 17.60
CA GLN A 451 -11.50 -27.27 18.83
C GLN A 451 -12.11 -28.66 18.60
N GLU A 452 -13.20 -28.76 17.81
CA GLU A 452 -13.86 -30.03 17.43
C GLU A 452 -12.87 -31.05 16.84
N ILE A 453 -11.94 -30.59 16.01
CA ILE A 453 -10.93 -31.45 15.35
C ILE A 453 -9.66 -31.67 16.18
N GLY A 454 -9.63 -31.21 17.43
CA GLY A 454 -8.50 -31.36 18.35
C GLY A 454 -7.34 -30.40 18.09
N ALA A 455 -7.55 -29.25 17.43
CA ALA A 455 -6.52 -28.24 17.30
C ALA A 455 -6.32 -27.49 18.63
N ILE A 456 -5.06 -27.22 18.97
CA ILE A 456 -4.68 -26.56 20.22
C ILE A 456 -4.59 -25.06 19.97
N ARG A 457 -5.27 -24.28 20.81
CA ARG A 457 -5.22 -22.81 20.75
C ARG A 457 -3.84 -22.31 21.17
N ARG A 458 -3.27 -21.41 20.38
CA ARG A 458 -1.97 -20.78 20.64
C ARG A 458 -2.13 -19.44 21.37
N PRO A 459 -1.07 -18.93 22.02
CA PRO A 459 -1.09 -17.63 22.68
C PRO A 459 -1.35 -16.45 21.73
N ASP A 460 -1.07 -16.61 20.45
CA ASP A 460 -1.34 -15.62 19.41
C ASP A 460 -2.80 -15.61 18.91
N GLY A 461 -3.66 -16.47 19.45
CA GLY A 461 -5.07 -16.58 19.09
C GLY A 461 -5.33 -17.39 17.82
N GLU A 462 -4.29 -17.90 17.17
CA GLU A 462 -4.42 -18.92 16.12
C GLU A 462 -4.54 -20.32 16.74
N TYR A 463 -4.86 -21.33 15.95
CA TYR A 463 -4.88 -22.73 16.36
C TYR A 463 -3.79 -23.53 15.64
N GLN A 464 -3.35 -24.63 16.23
CA GLN A 464 -2.39 -25.54 15.65
C GLN A 464 -2.88 -26.98 15.68
N LEU A 465 -2.66 -27.69 14.58
CA LEU A 465 -2.91 -29.12 14.47
C LEU A 465 -1.66 -29.80 13.91
N ALA A 466 -1.32 -31.00 14.38
CA ALA A 466 -0.21 -31.77 13.83
C ALA A 466 -0.50 -32.23 12.38
N CYS A 467 0.52 -32.28 11.53
CA CYS A 467 0.42 -32.88 10.18
C CYS A 467 0.75 -34.38 10.16
N ASP A 468 1.03 -35.00 11.31
CA ASP A 468 1.44 -36.41 11.35
C ASP A 468 0.38 -37.35 10.80
N ALA A 469 0.78 -38.57 10.45
CA ALA A 469 -0.15 -39.60 10.00
C ALA A 469 -1.24 -39.82 11.05
N ILE A 470 -2.51 -39.79 10.63
CA ILE A 470 -3.62 -40.15 11.52
C ILE A 470 -3.76 -41.66 11.49
N ALA A 471 -3.73 -42.28 12.67
CA ALA A 471 -4.02 -43.70 12.81
C ALA A 471 -5.41 -44.03 12.27
N ALA A 472 -5.53 -45.17 11.57
CA ALA A 472 -6.82 -45.68 11.16
C ALA A 472 -7.67 -45.97 12.41
N PRO A 473 -8.97 -45.59 12.43
CA PRO A 473 -9.85 -45.91 13.55
C PRO A 473 -9.93 -47.42 13.76
N ASP A 474 -9.83 -47.88 15.01
CA ASP A 474 -10.08 -49.28 15.32
C ASP A 474 -11.56 -49.60 15.14
N LEU A 475 -11.85 -50.50 14.21
CA LEU A 475 -13.21 -50.94 13.90
C LEU A 475 -13.81 -51.80 15.02
N GLN A 476 -12.98 -52.38 15.89
CA GLN A 476 -13.44 -53.20 17.02
C GLN A 476 -14.12 -52.35 18.10
N GLU A 477 -13.63 -51.12 18.33
CA GLU A 477 -14.21 -50.16 19.27
C GLU A 477 -15.58 -49.61 18.81
N ILE A 478 -15.90 -49.72 17.52
CA ILE A 478 -17.18 -49.27 16.96
C ILE A 478 -18.23 -50.36 17.18
N PRO A 479 -19.45 -50.03 17.67
CA PRO A 479 -20.54 -51.00 17.80
C PRO A 479 -20.83 -51.72 16.48
N SER A 480 -21.06 -53.04 16.53
CA SER A 480 -21.16 -53.93 15.36
C SER A 480 -22.09 -53.39 14.26
N HIS A 481 -23.27 -52.89 14.63
CA HIS A 481 -24.27 -52.34 13.70
C HIS A 481 -23.82 -51.07 12.96
N LYS A 482 -22.81 -50.34 13.46
CA LYS A 482 -22.24 -49.13 12.83
C LYS A 482 -20.92 -49.40 12.08
N ARG A 483 -20.34 -50.61 12.21
CA ARG A 483 -19.02 -50.93 11.63
C ARG A 483 -19.01 -50.88 10.10
N SER A 484 -20.10 -51.32 9.44
CA SER A 484 -20.17 -51.31 7.97
C SER A 484 -20.16 -49.89 7.39
N GLU A 485 -20.92 -48.98 7.99
CA GLU A 485 -20.95 -47.57 7.61
C GLU A 485 -19.61 -46.88 7.91
N ALA A 486 -19.00 -47.18 9.07
CA ALA A 486 -17.67 -46.66 9.43
C ALA A 486 -16.59 -47.10 8.43
N ARG A 487 -16.59 -48.37 8.00
CA ARG A 487 -15.68 -48.89 6.95
C ARG A 487 -15.84 -48.12 5.64
N LYS A 488 -17.08 -47.96 5.16
CA LYS A 488 -17.37 -47.23 3.92
C LYS A 488 -16.94 -45.76 4.00
N ARG A 489 -17.09 -45.14 5.17
CA ARG A 489 -16.62 -43.77 5.43
C ARG A 489 -15.10 -43.67 5.35
N ILE A 490 -14.36 -44.62 5.93
CA ILE A 490 -12.90 -44.68 5.86
C ILE A 490 -12.47 -44.84 4.40
N GLU A 491 -13.04 -45.80 3.68
CA GLU A 491 -12.74 -46.07 2.28
C GLU A 491 -13.04 -44.85 1.38
N LEU A 492 -14.16 -44.15 1.58
CA LEU A 492 -14.47 -42.91 0.87
C LEU A 492 -13.44 -41.82 1.17
N THR A 493 -13.02 -41.70 2.43
CA THR A 493 -12.00 -40.72 2.83
C THR A 493 -10.67 -41.03 2.15
N GLU A 494 -10.25 -42.29 2.12
CA GLU A 494 -9.03 -42.74 1.44
C GLU A 494 -9.09 -42.50 -0.07
N ARG A 495 -10.22 -42.81 -0.73
CA ARG A 495 -10.42 -42.50 -2.15
C ARG A 495 -10.31 -41.01 -2.43
N ALA A 496 -10.92 -40.16 -1.61
CA ALA A 496 -10.82 -38.71 -1.75
C ALA A 496 -9.38 -38.21 -1.53
N ILE A 497 -8.65 -38.76 -0.55
CA ILE A 497 -7.23 -38.45 -0.30
C ILE A 497 -6.39 -38.86 -1.51
N GLN A 498 -6.56 -40.08 -2.02
CA GLN A 498 -5.82 -40.57 -3.19
C GLN A 498 -6.10 -39.73 -4.43
N ALA A 499 -7.36 -39.38 -4.69
CA ALA A 499 -7.74 -38.48 -5.78
C ALA A 499 -7.05 -37.11 -5.63
N ALA A 500 -7.06 -36.52 -4.43
CA ALA A 500 -6.40 -35.24 -4.18
C ALA A 500 -4.88 -35.32 -4.38
N LEU A 501 -4.22 -36.33 -3.80
CA LEU A 501 -2.77 -36.48 -3.85
C LEU A 501 -2.28 -36.78 -5.26
N THR A 502 -2.94 -37.71 -5.95
CA THR A 502 -2.59 -38.07 -7.33
C THR A 502 -2.69 -36.85 -8.22
N GLY A 503 -3.81 -36.12 -8.19
CA GLY A 503 -3.95 -34.87 -8.94
C GLY A 503 -2.90 -33.83 -8.58
N PHE A 504 -2.57 -33.69 -7.29
CA PHE A 504 -1.61 -32.70 -6.85
C PHE A 504 -0.16 -33.05 -7.27
N SER A 505 0.19 -34.33 -7.41
CA SER A 505 1.54 -34.79 -7.78
C SER A 505 1.75 -35.07 -9.28
N SER A 506 0.74 -35.59 -9.97
CA SER A 506 0.87 -36.22 -11.31
C SER A 506 0.81 -35.25 -12.49
N THR A 507 0.22 -34.07 -12.34
CA THR A 507 -0.14 -33.26 -13.51
C THR A 507 1.07 -32.73 -14.30
N PHE A 508 2.31 -32.78 -13.76
CA PHE A 508 3.47 -32.17 -14.43
C PHE A 508 4.80 -32.94 -14.33
N ASN A 509 4.80 -34.23 -13.97
CA ASN A 509 6.01 -35.08 -14.10
C ASN A 509 6.24 -35.60 -15.53
N ALA A 510 5.53 -35.07 -16.54
CA ALA A 510 5.57 -35.55 -17.93
C ALA A 510 5.93 -34.44 -18.95
N ALA A 511 6.73 -33.44 -18.57
CA ALA A 511 7.23 -32.41 -19.49
C ALA A 511 8.74 -32.20 -19.36
#